data_AF-A0A7C5ZWN2-F1
#
_entry.id   AF-A0A7C5ZWN2-F1
#
_cell.length_a   1.000
_cell.length_b   1.000
_cell.length_c   1.000
_cell.angle_alpha   90.00
_cell.angle_beta   90.00
_cell.angle_gamma   90.00
#
_symmetry.space_group_name_H-M   'P 1'
#
loop_
_entity.id
_entity.type
_entity.pdbx_description
1 polymer ?
#
loop_
_entity_poly.entity_id
_entity_poly.type
_entity_poly.pdbx_seq_one_letter_code
_entity_poly.pdbx_strand_id
1 'polypeptide(L)'
;MKNVLCLLALILAGNFSITAQTSSSGGKAFWRGTVDDRVHLIVRKDQIETRTVSGRPYPEPVFSFTKPLPEQPVMVKVIRQKGRSKKITVIEQPTDKNNYTAVIEIYDDAGGGREYVLEIVWQ
;
A
#
# COMPACT_ATOMS: atom_id res chain seq x y z
N MET A 1 58.68 29.07 -40.65
CA MET A 1 57.66 29.89 -39.94
C MET A 1 56.96 28.93 -38.97
N LYS A 2 57.46 28.71 -37.75
CA LYS A 2 57.19 29.44 -36.50
C LYS A 2 55.68 29.66 -36.22
N ASN A 3 55.23 29.04 -35.12
CA ASN A 3 54.03 29.32 -34.31
C ASN A 3 52.77 28.53 -34.78
N VAL A 4 51.93 27.92 -33.93
CA VAL A 4 51.41 28.34 -32.62
C VAL A 4 50.97 27.11 -31.81
N LEU A 5 51.34 27.06 -30.52
CA LEU A 5 50.72 26.20 -29.49
C LEU A 5 49.23 26.53 -29.36
N CYS A 6 48.33 25.56 -29.50
CA CYS A 6 46.94 25.72 -29.07
C CYS A 6 46.67 24.87 -27.83
N LEU A 7 46.07 25.54 -26.85
CA LEU A 7 45.99 25.21 -25.43
C LEU A 7 45.30 23.88 -25.10
N LEU A 8 45.70 23.34 -23.96
CA LEU A 8 44.98 22.32 -23.17
C LEU A 8 43.48 22.61 -23.13
N ALA A 9 42.68 21.65 -23.62
CA ALA A 9 41.30 21.53 -23.19
C ALA A 9 41.29 20.84 -21.82
N LEU A 10 41.14 21.60 -20.74
CA LEU A 10 40.64 21.06 -19.48
C LEU A 10 39.20 20.60 -19.73
N ILE A 11 39.00 19.29 -19.86
CA ILE A 11 37.67 18.71 -19.78
C ILE A 11 37.26 18.81 -18.30
N LEU A 12 36.40 19.78 -17.97
CA LEU A 12 35.67 19.74 -16.72
C LEU A 12 34.85 18.44 -16.74
N ALA A 13 35.25 17.46 -15.94
CA ALA A 13 34.43 16.30 -15.64
C ALA A 13 33.20 16.80 -14.88
N GLY A 14 32.12 17.09 -15.62
CA GLY A 14 30.81 17.32 -15.05
C GLY A 14 30.38 16.03 -14.35
N ASN A 15 30.38 16.04 -13.02
CA ASN A 15 29.77 14.98 -12.23
C ASN A 15 28.24 15.06 -12.40
N PHE A 16 27.73 14.56 -13.53
CA PHE A 16 26.31 14.27 -13.66
C PHE A 16 26.02 13.02 -12.84
N SER A 17 25.65 13.21 -11.57
CA SER A 17 24.98 12.15 -10.82
C SER A 17 23.57 12.04 -11.37
N ILE A 18 23.32 11.07 -12.25
CA ILE A 18 21.96 10.65 -12.58
C ILE A 18 21.41 10.00 -11.32
N THR A 19 20.75 10.77 -10.47
CA THR A 19 19.82 10.20 -9.50
C THR A 19 18.68 9.59 -10.30
N ALA A 20 18.76 8.28 -10.55
CA ALA A 20 17.63 7.52 -11.05
C ALA A 20 16.47 7.75 -10.07
N GLN A 21 15.44 8.48 -10.53
CA GLN A 21 14.26 8.74 -9.74
C GLN A 21 13.45 7.44 -9.70
N THR A 22 13.78 6.56 -8.75
CA THR A 22 12.97 5.38 -8.48
C THR A 22 11.61 5.88 -8.01
N SER A 23 10.62 5.83 -8.90
CA SER A 23 9.22 6.04 -8.56
C SER A 23 8.92 5.23 -7.30
N SER A 24 8.63 5.88 -6.18
CA SER A 24 8.35 5.14 -4.95
C SER A 24 7.14 4.24 -5.18
N SER A 25 7.34 2.93 -5.00
CA SER A 25 6.29 1.91 -5.00
C SER A 25 5.26 2.15 -3.92
N GLY A 26 5.61 2.96 -2.92
CA GLY A 26 4.77 3.26 -1.79
C GLY A 26 3.54 4.08 -2.12
N GLY A 27 2.46 3.75 -1.40
CA GLY A 27 1.12 4.29 -1.56
C GLY A 27 0.24 3.91 -0.38
N LYS A 28 -1.02 4.33 -0.46
CA LYS A 28 -2.00 4.13 0.61
C LYS A 28 -3.39 3.84 0.04
N ALA A 29 -4.17 3.09 0.80
CA ALA A 29 -5.61 2.98 0.63
C ALA A 29 -6.32 3.36 1.92
N PHE A 30 -7.47 3.99 1.80
CA PHE A 30 -8.36 4.30 2.90
C PHE A 30 -9.59 3.42 2.77
N TRP A 31 -10.03 2.83 3.89
CA TRP A 31 -11.21 1.96 3.91
C TRP A 31 -12.09 2.33 5.10
N ARG A 32 -13.40 2.42 4.87
CA ARG A 32 -14.40 2.68 5.90
C ARG A 32 -15.59 1.76 5.70
N GLY A 33 -15.90 0.98 6.73
CA GLY A 33 -16.99 0.01 6.70
C GLY A 33 -17.45 -0.40 8.09
N THR A 34 -18.50 -1.21 8.15
CA THR A 34 -19.02 -1.77 9.39
C THR A 34 -18.57 -3.23 9.53
N VAL A 35 -18.07 -3.59 10.70
CA VAL A 35 -17.61 -4.95 11.02
C VAL A 35 -18.38 -5.48 12.23
N ASP A 36 -18.87 -6.72 12.11
CA ASP A 36 -19.43 -7.54 13.17
C ASP A 36 -18.71 -8.89 13.11
N ASP A 37 -18.00 -9.25 14.17
CA ASP A 37 -17.16 -10.45 14.28
C ASP A 37 -15.93 -10.49 13.36
N ARG A 38 -15.97 -11.10 12.17
CA ARG A 38 -14.74 -11.30 11.36
C ARG A 38 -14.93 -10.96 9.89
N VAL A 39 -14.04 -10.10 9.39
CA VAL A 39 -14.02 -9.65 7.99
C VAL A 39 -12.60 -9.71 7.43
N HIS A 40 -12.50 -10.14 6.17
CA HIS A 40 -11.28 -10.04 5.37
C HIS A 40 -11.41 -8.92 4.34
N LEU A 41 -10.40 -8.06 4.27
CA LEU A 41 -10.22 -7.09 3.21
C LEU A 41 -9.18 -7.63 2.23
N ILE A 42 -9.60 -7.88 1.01
CA ILE A 42 -8.78 -8.44 -0.06
C ILE A 42 -8.38 -7.29 -0.98
N VAL A 43 -7.12 -6.87 -0.89
CA VAL A 43 -6.60 -5.67 -1.55
C VAL A 43 -5.73 -6.07 -2.73
N ARG A 44 -6.08 -5.58 -3.92
CA ARG A 44 -5.30 -5.79 -5.15
C ARG A 44 -5.50 -4.61 -6.09
N LYS A 45 -4.41 -4.08 -6.65
CA LYS A 45 -4.43 -2.85 -7.46
C LYS A 45 -5.17 -1.73 -6.72
N ASP A 46 -6.20 -1.17 -7.31
CA ASP A 46 -7.04 -0.09 -6.81
C ASP A 46 -8.40 -0.59 -6.29
N GLN A 47 -8.50 -1.87 -5.94
CA GLN A 47 -9.71 -2.51 -5.46
C GLN A 47 -9.54 -3.09 -4.05
N ILE A 48 -10.63 -3.02 -3.28
CA ILE A 48 -10.77 -3.71 -2.00
C ILE A 48 -12.08 -4.50 -2.04
N GLU A 49 -12.00 -5.81 -2.08
CA GLU A 49 -13.15 -6.69 -1.83
C GLU A 49 -13.27 -6.94 -0.33
N THR A 50 -14.49 -6.86 0.19
CA THR A 50 -14.78 -7.11 1.60
C THR A 50 -15.55 -8.40 1.75
N ARG A 51 -14.97 -9.36 2.47
CA ARG A 51 -15.57 -10.68 2.70
C ARG A 51 -15.87 -10.88 4.18
N THR A 52 -17.14 -11.03 4.51
CA THR A 52 -17.55 -11.47 5.85
C THR A 52 -17.22 -12.94 6.04
N VAL A 53 -16.41 -13.26 7.06
CA VAL A 53 -16.03 -14.62 7.42
C VAL A 53 -16.99 -15.16 8.50
N SER A 54 -17.35 -14.32 9.45
CA SER A 54 -18.36 -14.60 10.47
C SER A 54 -19.01 -13.29 10.96
N GLY A 55 -20.14 -13.41 11.65
CA GLY A 55 -20.99 -12.27 12.03
C GLY A 55 -21.96 -11.85 10.93
N ARG A 56 -22.61 -10.69 11.12
CA ARG A 56 -23.59 -10.17 10.18
C ARG A 56 -22.90 -9.39 9.03
N PRO A 57 -23.25 -9.63 7.76
CA PRO A 57 -22.80 -8.80 6.66
C PRO A 57 -23.45 -7.40 6.72
N TYR A 58 -22.71 -6.39 6.29
CA TYR A 58 -23.17 -5.00 6.21
C TYR A 58 -23.08 -4.49 4.77
N PRO A 59 -23.71 -3.34 4.45
CA PRO A 59 -23.58 -2.73 3.14
C PRO A 59 -22.12 -2.52 2.71
N GLU A 60 -21.93 -2.41 1.41
CA GLU A 60 -20.62 -2.18 0.81
C GLU A 60 -19.87 -1.00 1.46
N PRO A 61 -18.58 -1.18 1.79
CA PRO A 61 -17.78 -0.13 2.38
C PRO A 61 -17.40 0.93 1.33
N VAL A 62 -16.89 2.05 1.81
CA VAL A 62 -16.30 3.09 0.97
C VAL A 62 -14.78 3.00 1.08
N PHE A 63 -14.09 3.07 -0.06
CA PHE A 63 -12.64 3.08 -0.10
C PHE A 63 -12.08 4.01 -1.17
N SER A 64 -10.81 4.39 -1.02
CA SER A 64 -10.06 5.18 -2.00
C SER A 64 -8.57 4.86 -1.93
N PHE A 65 -7.83 5.22 -2.98
CA PHE A 65 -6.40 4.94 -3.10
C PHE A 65 -5.64 6.21 -3.47
N THR A 66 -4.44 6.39 -2.90
CA THR A 66 -3.49 7.42 -3.37
C THR A 66 -2.67 6.92 -4.55
N LYS A 67 -2.42 5.61 -4.59
CA LYS A 67 -1.87 4.85 -5.71
C LYS A 67 -2.45 3.43 -5.65
N PRO A 68 -2.50 2.67 -6.75
CA PRO A 68 -2.80 1.24 -6.69
C PRO A 68 -1.74 0.48 -5.89
N LEU A 69 -2.13 -0.62 -5.24
CA LEU A 69 -1.19 -1.62 -4.73
C LEU A 69 -0.42 -2.20 -5.93
N PRO A 70 0.93 -2.14 -5.94
CA PRO A 70 1.71 -2.51 -7.11
C PRO A 70 1.70 -4.03 -7.32
N GLU A 71 1.83 -4.46 -8.58
CA GLU A 71 1.99 -5.86 -8.95
C GLU A 71 3.45 -6.33 -8.74
N GLN A 72 3.97 -6.09 -7.54
CA GLN A 72 5.28 -6.56 -7.07
C GLN A 72 5.23 -6.75 -5.55
N PRO A 73 6.16 -7.52 -4.95
CA PRO A 73 6.19 -7.68 -3.51
C PRO A 73 6.50 -6.36 -2.81
N VAL A 74 5.63 -5.94 -1.89
CA VAL A 74 5.79 -4.76 -1.04
C VAL A 74 5.34 -5.08 0.37
N MET A 75 5.82 -4.34 1.37
CA MET A 75 5.39 -4.55 2.74
C MET A 75 4.10 -3.77 3.03
N VAL A 76 2.98 -4.49 3.13
CA VAL A 76 1.70 -3.92 3.52
C VAL A 76 1.60 -3.87 5.05
N LYS A 77 1.14 -2.73 5.57
CA LYS A 77 0.79 -2.52 6.98
C LYS A 77 -0.58 -1.87 7.07
N VAL A 78 -1.20 -2.00 8.23
CA VAL A 78 -2.52 -1.43 8.51
C VAL A 78 -2.45 -0.53 9.73
N ILE A 79 -3.03 0.65 9.62
CA ILE A 79 -3.14 1.66 10.66
C ILE A 79 -4.63 1.83 10.94
N ARG A 80 -5.02 1.61 12.20
CA ARG A 80 -6.40 1.80 12.65
C ARG A 80 -6.61 3.25 13.07
N GLN A 81 -7.43 3.99 12.31
CA GLN A 81 -7.83 5.36 12.64
C GLN A 81 -9.07 5.36 13.57
N LYS A 82 -10.04 4.47 13.29
CA LYS A 82 -11.24 4.26 14.11
C LYS A 82 -11.58 2.78 14.18
N GLY A 83 -12.15 2.36 15.30
CA GLY A 83 -12.60 0.99 15.52
C GLY A 83 -12.37 0.56 16.97
N ARG A 84 -13.18 -0.40 17.43
CA ARG A 84 -13.10 -0.92 18.80
C ARG A 84 -11.93 -1.90 18.95
N SER A 85 -11.90 -2.92 18.10
CA SER A 85 -10.92 -4.00 18.18
C SER A 85 -9.51 -3.52 17.87
N LYS A 86 -8.54 -4.13 18.55
CA LYS A 86 -7.10 -3.99 18.28
C LYS A 86 -6.55 -5.12 17.41
N LYS A 87 -7.36 -6.14 17.11
CA LYS A 87 -6.97 -7.34 16.36
C LYS A 87 -7.20 -7.10 14.86
N ILE A 88 -6.34 -6.26 14.27
CA ILE A 88 -6.33 -5.97 12.84
C ILE A 88 -4.96 -6.33 12.31
N THR A 89 -4.90 -7.30 11.40
CA THR A 89 -3.64 -7.96 11.01
C THR A 89 -3.59 -8.21 9.52
N VAL A 90 -2.42 -8.03 8.91
CA VAL A 90 -2.17 -8.48 7.54
C VAL A 90 -1.85 -9.98 7.61
N ILE A 91 -2.79 -10.81 7.18
CA ILE A 91 -2.66 -12.27 7.22
C ILE A 91 -2.02 -12.82 5.94
N GLU A 92 -2.07 -12.06 4.84
CA GLU A 92 -1.30 -12.34 3.61
C GLU A 92 -0.66 -11.07 3.06
N GLN A 93 0.62 -11.14 2.73
CA GLN A 93 1.36 -10.09 2.02
C GLN A 93 1.24 -10.29 0.50
N PRO A 94 1.35 -9.21 -0.31
CA PRO A 94 1.34 -9.35 -1.75
C PRO A 94 2.62 -10.04 -2.22
N THR A 95 2.45 -11.19 -2.86
CA THR A 95 3.52 -12.02 -3.42
C THR A 95 3.16 -12.45 -4.83
N ASP A 96 4.14 -12.91 -5.60
CA ASP A 96 3.91 -13.55 -6.89
C ASP A 96 2.95 -14.75 -6.78
N LYS A 97 3.04 -15.52 -5.69
CA LYS A 97 2.21 -16.71 -5.44
C LYS A 97 0.72 -16.41 -5.24
N ASN A 98 0.36 -15.22 -4.75
CA ASN A 98 -1.02 -14.80 -4.55
C ASN A 98 -1.42 -13.63 -5.47
N ASN A 99 -0.74 -13.49 -6.61
CA ASN A 99 -1.05 -12.50 -7.63
C ASN A 99 -1.03 -11.05 -7.10
N TYR A 100 -0.07 -10.78 -6.21
CA TYR A 100 0.16 -9.51 -5.52
C TYR A 100 -1.05 -9.00 -4.74
N THR A 101 -1.70 -9.93 -4.03
CA THR A 101 -2.89 -9.64 -3.20
C THR A 101 -2.49 -9.54 -1.74
N ALA A 102 -2.93 -8.50 -1.05
CA ALA A 102 -2.83 -8.43 0.40
C ALA A 102 -4.17 -8.80 1.04
N VAL A 103 -4.15 -9.58 2.12
CA VAL A 103 -5.36 -9.92 2.89
C VAL A 103 -5.21 -9.40 4.31
N ILE A 104 -6.17 -8.57 4.71
CA ILE A 104 -6.21 -7.97 6.04
C ILE A 104 -7.40 -8.54 6.79
N GLU A 105 -7.16 -9.12 7.95
CA GLU A 105 -8.23 -9.57 8.85
C GLU A 105 -8.54 -8.47 9.87
N ILE A 106 -9.83 -8.17 10.02
CA ILE A 106 -10.38 -7.43 11.16
C ILE A 106 -11.18 -8.44 11.99
N TYR A 107 -10.80 -8.59 13.26
CA TYR A 107 -11.53 -9.45 14.20
C TYR A 107 -12.06 -8.64 15.39
N ASP A 108 -13.38 -8.45 15.45
CA ASP A 108 -14.14 -7.75 16.50
C ASP A 108 -15.06 -8.74 17.23
N ASP A 109 -14.52 -9.39 18.26
CA ASP A 109 -15.21 -10.41 19.06
C ASP A 109 -16.36 -9.86 19.93
N ALA A 110 -16.51 -8.55 20.01
CA ALA A 110 -17.62 -7.94 20.71
C ALA A 110 -18.80 -7.79 19.75
N GLY A 111 -19.92 -8.44 20.07
CA GLY A 111 -21.08 -8.48 19.18
C GLY A 111 -21.64 -7.11 18.78
N GLY A 112 -22.27 -7.09 17.60
CA GLY A 112 -22.95 -5.94 17.04
C GLY A 112 -22.02 -5.07 16.21
N GLY A 113 -22.44 -4.78 14.98
CA GLY A 113 -21.64 -4.04 14.03
C GLY A 113 -21.17 -2.67 14.53
N ARG A 114 -19.91 -2.34 14.24
CA ARG A 114 -19.31 -1.03 14.51
C ARG A 114 -18.53 -0.54 13.30
N GLU A 115 -18.48 0.78 13.14
CA GLU A 115 -17.70 1.40 12.08
C GLU A 115 -16.19 1.32 12.39
N TYR A 116 -15.43 0.94 11.36
CA TYR A 116 -13.97 0.96 11.33
C TYR A 116 -13.50 1.90 10.23
N VAL A 117 -12.41 2.61 10.50
CA VAL A 117 -11.69 3.44 9.53
C VAL A 117 -10.24 3.02 9.56
N LEU A 118 -9.75 2.52 8.43
CA LEU A 118 -8.41 1.99 8.29
C LEU A 118 -7.63 2.75 7.21
N GLU A 119 -6.34 2.87 7.45
CA GLU A 119 -5.36 3.29 6.47
C GLU A 119 -4.42 2.10 6.21
N ILE A 120 -4.38 1.66 4.96
CA ILE A 120 -3.57 0.53 4.50
C ILE A 120 -2.39 1.15 3.75
N VAL A 121 -1.17 0.86 4.17
CA VAL A 121 0.04 1.52 3.65
C VAL A 121 1.02 0.49 3.11
N TRP A 122 1.74 0.83 2.06
CA TRP A 122 2.82 0.01 1.53
C TRP A 122 3.99 0.87 1.07
N GLN A 123 5.15 0.23 0.98
CA GLN A 123 6.40 0.75 0.41
C GLN A 123 7.25 -0.40 -0.10
#